data_AF-A0A3R7MCC1-F1
#
_entry.id   AF-A0A3R7MCC1-F1
#
_cell.length_a   1.000
_cell.length_b   1.000
_cell.length_c   1.000
_cell.angle_alpha   90.00
_cell.angle_beta   90.00
_cell.angle_gamma   90.00
#
_symmetry.space_group_name_H-M   'P 1'
#
loop_
_entity.id
_entity.type
_entity.pdbx_description
1 polymer ?
#
loop_
_entity_poly.entity_id
_entity_poly.type
_entity_poly.pdbx_seq_one_letter_code
_entity_poly.pdbx_strand_id
1 'polypeptide(L)'
;MSSPVTESVGALRTGDIVLMDRRCMAMRHPVGMVICLLNKTECRFDHVAMIMKLSEEELREEGQTSIVSTTGSISPSGTYVLETNLNGITLRSLEHRVARSSAKQISVRLLHMEGDRSQAEKVMLEHLKTVPKHPYKNSFFEFLPSFFSTPDKMDRVKAAHKIHLLAKEIASIDALKSDKCSTEDAAILRRLRQIYIDAAVFLGDVYFPHLKRLDKKEVAPIDWSEGHFAVDGNNTDHGVFCSELIVRLWQGVGMVTGFPPASSFRPLDFLDDARFNFLGPTRFVGSILPLTKGGSAPVLMWRDAEEEPKTVAGRLNFYRRVTGDVSLEKGLMSMRHWLIQSNTHQAVSNDLGINLFSIGVLFALAGWFLAPLRLRWIECQLGVTLRRGGMWSLAVGFLVRDLCCAMTQTLTACITLRCISPPQLDSVSPSTLLGPPLFVSNLFDTRHPYYHVCAVLLTVNAVAHLTTTPLLNAVVAHHFGPVRPRPWPLRTLMRGVVSLWPMAILLPYQAAWTTWYETAGSAFIPTPSSLLRRRCDLLDTNEWRHFKYEAIAGAFAATTFLDLVFYPLQTRCRRSFISELYRPAPSPSCGSRLYAGYSFRFAGNIITMVTTTIFFLFWEYSKRTNVVQCIVL
;
A
#
# COMPACT_ATOMS: atom_id res chain seq x y z
N MET A 1 8.15 32.06 -37.42
CA MET A 1 8.15 31.88 -35.95
C MET A 1 7.56 30.51 -35.64
N SER A 2 8.42 29.50 -35.56
CA SER A 2 8.07 28.14 -35.14
C SER A 2 7.63 28.17 -33.67
N SER A 3 6.57 27.42 -33.35
CA SER A 3 6.08 27.29 -31.99
C SER A 3 7.11 26.51 -31.14
N PRO A 4 7.30 26.84 -29.85
CA PRO A 4 8.19 26.08 -28.96
C PRO A 4 7.79 24.59 -28.78
N VAL A 5 6.62 24.19 -29.29
CA VAL A 5 6.18 22.78 -29.34
C VAL A 5 6.88 22.00 -30.46
N THR A 6 7.26 22.65 -31.57
CA THR A 6 7.89 21.96 -32.71
C THR A 6 9.35 21.55 -32.45
N GLU A 7 10.10 22.29 -31.63
CA GLU A 7 11.48 21.93 -31.26
C GLU A 7 11.54 20.81 -30.22
N SER A 8 10.54 20.70 -29.33
CA SER A 8 10.51 19.63 -28.30
C SER A 8 10.02 18.28 -28.82
N VAL A 9 9.20 18.25 -29.88
CA VAL A 9 8.67 17.00 -30.49
C VAL A 9 9.71 16.25 -31.31
N GLY A 10 10.71 16.95 -31.87
CA GLY A 10 11.83 16.33 -32.60
C GLY A 10 12.76 15.50 -31.71
N ALA A 11 12.84 15.82 -30.42
CA ALA A 11 13.68 15.13 -29.44
C ALA A 11 13.04 13.86 -28.86
N LEU A 12 11.73 13.64 -29.08
CA LEU A 12 11.00 12.48 -28.56
C LEU A 12 11.42 11.19 -29.28
N ARG A 13 11.50 10.09 -28.53
CA ARG A 13 11.88 8.76 -29.03
C ARG A 13 10.84 7.71 -28.68
N THR A 14 10.92 6.57 -29.38
CA THR A 14 10.07 5.42 -29.07
C THR A 14 10.36 4.94 -27.65
N GLY A 15 9.31 4.74 -26.86
CA GLY A 15 9.41 4.36 -25.45
C GLY A 15 9.30 5.50 -24.45
N ASP A 16 9.34 6.77 -24.88
CA ASP A 16 9.05 7.91 -23.99
C ASP A 16 7.59 7.85 -23.51
N ILE A 17 7.32 8.33 -22.29
CA ILE A 17 6.01 8.17 -21.65
C ILE A 17 5.23 9.47 -21.72
N VAL A 18 4.00 9.43 -22.19
CA VAL A 18 3.06 10.55 -22.10
C VAL A 18 2.23 10.41 -20.83
N LEU A 19 2.25 11.44 -19.98
CA LEU A 19 1.46 11.55 -18.75
C LEU A 19 0.29 12.51 -18.98
N MET A 20 -0.92 12.12 -18.59
CA MET A 20 -2.12 12.92 -18.82
C MET A 20 -2.94 13.14 -17.54
N ASP A 21 -3.27 14.41 -17.28
CA ASP A 21 -4.16 14.86 -16.20
C ASP A 21 -5.54 15.18 -16.79
N ARG A 22 -6.42 14.17 -16.90
CA ARG A 22 -7.77 14.31 -17.48
C ARG A 22 -8.78 14.76 -16.43
N ARG A 23 -9.78 15.55 -16.84
CA ARG A 23 -10.87 15.92 -15.93
C ARG A 23 -11.79 14.73 -15.72
N CYS A 24 -11.78 14.11 -14.53
CA CYS A 24 -12.55 12.89 -14.27
C CYS A 24 -14.06 13.07 -14.55
N MET A 25 -14.65 14.19 -14.14
CA MET A 25 -16.08 14.48 -14.36
C MET A 25 -16.43 14.82 -15.82
N ALA A 26 -15.45 15.01 -16.70
CA ALA A 26 -15.66 15.23 -18.12
C ALA A 26 -15.64 13.92 -18.93
N MET A 27 -15.40 12.78 -18.28
CA MET A 27 -15.43 11.48 -18.92
C MET A 27 -16.87 11.01 -19.15
N ARG A 28 -17.14 10.41 -20.31
CA ARG A 28 -18.49 9.94 -20.66
C ARG A 28 -18.89 8.64 -19.97
N HIS A 29 -17.92 7.83 -19.54
CA HIS A 29 -18.17 6.50 -19.00
C HIS A 29 -17.97 6.46 -17.48
N PRO A 30 -18.95 6.00 -16.68
CA PRO A 30 -18.89 6.04 -15.23
C PRO A 30 -17.71 5.23 -14.65
N VAL A 31 -17.39 4.08 -15.24
CA VAL A 31 -16.21 3.29 -14.83
C VAL A 31 -14.91 4.07 -15.06
N GLY A 32 -14.81 4.82 -16.18
CA GLY A 32 -13.65 5.67 -16.45
C GLY A 32 -13.53 6.81 -15.44
N MET A 33 -14.66 7.40 -15.03
CA MET A 33 -14.70 8.42 -13.98
C MET A 33 -14.17 7.86 -12.65
N VAL A 34 -14.62 6.66 -12.25
CA VAL A 34 -14.18 6.00 -11.01
C VAL A 34 -12.69 5.69 -11.06
N ILE A 35 -12.18 5.07 -12.13
CA ILE A 35 -10.75 4.77 -12.29
C ILE A 35 -9.91 6.05 -12.21
N CYS A 36 -10.36 7.11 -12.88
CA CYS A 36 -9.71 8.42 -12.82
C CYS A 36 -9.67 8.99 -11.40
N LEU A 37 -10.80 8.97 -10.69
CA LEU A 37 -10.89 9.47 -9.32
C LEU A 37 -9.97 8.67 -8.38
N LEU A 38 -9.94 7.34 -8.53
CA LEU A 38 -9.08 6.46 -7.73
C LEU A 38 -7.60 6.73 -7.99
N ASN A 39 -7.15 6.79 -9.24
CA ASN A 39 -5.76 7.13 -9.56
C ASN A 39 -5.37 8.52 -9.03
N LYS A 40 -6.32 9.46 -9.03
CA LYS A 40 -6.12 10.82 -8.51
C LYS A 40 -6.04 10.96 -7.00
N THR A 41 -6.31 9.89 -6.25
CA THR A 41 -6.05 9.89 -4.81
C THR A 41 -4.56 9.89 -4.49
N GLU A 42 -3.72 9.33 -5.37
CA GLU A 42 -2.26 9.23 -5.16
C GLU A 42 -1.46 10.12 -6.12
N CYS A 43 -1.99 10.39 -7.33
CA CYS A 43 -1.25 11.11 -8.38
C CYS A 43 -2.16 11.98 -9.24
N ARG A 44 -1.74 13.20 -9.59
CA ARG A 44 -2.52 14.03 -10.52
C ARG A 44 -2.75 13.41 -11.91
N PHE A 45 -1.87 12.52 -12.35
CA PHE A 45 -1.94 11.87 -13.66
C PHE A 45 -2.74 10.57 -13.56
N ASP A 46 -3.86 10.50 -14.27
CA ASP A 46 -4.76 9.34 -14.24
C ASP A 46 -4.54 8.35 -15.40
N HIS A 47 -3.74 8.76 -16.40
CA HIS A 47 -3.54 8.00 -17.62
C HIS A 47 -2.13 8.19 -18.18
N VAL A 48 -1.57 7.10 -18.69
CA VAL A 48 -0.26 7.07 -19.35
C VAL A 48 -0.38 6.48 -20.74
N ALA A 49 0.51 6.90 -21.63
CA ALA A 49 0.64 6.35 -22.98
C ALA A 49 2.12 6.35 -23.37
N MET A 50 2.47 5.70 -24.48
CA MET A 50 3.85 5.63 -24.95
C MET A 50 4.01 6.34 -26.29
N ILE A 51 5.12 7.04 -26.47
CA ILE A 51 5.52 7.60 -27.76
C ILE A 51 6.03 6.47 -28.65
N MET A 52 5.60 6.50 -29.91
CA MET A 52 6.07 5.66 -31.01
C MET A 52 6.52 6.55 -32.15
N LYS A 53 7.77 6.40 -32.59
CA LYS A 53 8.27 6.95 -33.85
C LYS A 53 8.10 5.90 -34.93
N LEU A 54 7.37 6.25 -35.98
CA LEU A 54 7.05 5.34 -37.09
C LEU A 54 7.26 6.04 -38.43
N SER A 55 7.83 5.33 -39.40
CA SER A 55 7.82 5.75 -40.80
C SER A 55 6.42 5.65 -41.40
N GLU A 56 6.21 6.26 -42.57
CA GLU A 56 4.94 6.11 -43.29
C GLU A 56 4.70 4.66 -43.76
N GLU A 57 5.76 3.90 -44.10
CA GLU A 57 5.62 2.49 -44.45
C GLU A 57 5.22 1.65 -43.23
N GLU A 58 5.90 1.84 -42.10
CA GLU A 58 5.59 1.16 -40.84
C GLU A 58 4.15 1.47 -40.40
N LEU A 59 3.71 2.73 -40.51
CA LEU A 59 2.33 3.11 -40.22
C LEU A 59 1.32 2.42 -41.14
N ARG A 60 1.64 2.22 -42.42
CA ARG A 60 0.76 1.51 -43.37
C ARG A 60 0.68 0.03 -43.05
N GLU A 61 1.79 -0.60 -42.67
CA GLU A 61 1.82 -2.00 -42.21
C GLU A 61 1.00 -2.15 -40.92
N GLU A 62 1.23 -1.28 -39.93
CA GLU A 62 0.48 -1.28 -38.68
C GLU A 62 -1.00 -0.94 -38.92
N GLY A 63 -1.32 -0.09 -39.90
CA GLY A 63 -2.68 0.27 -40.31
C GLY A 63 -3.50 -0.89 -40.87
N GLN A 64 -2.84 -1.97 -41.31
CA GLN A 64 -3.50 -3.23 -41.69
C GLN A 64 -3.84 -4.09 -40.47
N THR A 65 -3.15 -3.87 -39.34
CA THR A 65 -3.54 -4.44 -38.05
C THR A 65 -4.62 -3.55 -37.41
N SER A 66 -5.66 -4.15 -36.83
CA SER A 66 -6.83 -3.42 -36.29
C SER A 66 -6.57 -2.56 -35.03
N ILE A 67 -5.30 -2.25 -34.73
CA ILE A 67 -4.81 -1.44 -33.60
C ILE A 67 -4.82 0.06 -33.95
N VAL A 68 -4.72 0.41 -35.24
CA VAL A 68 -4.71 1.80 -35.69
C VAL A 68 -6.13 2.33 -35.85
N SER A 69 -6.51 3.33 -35.06
CA SER A 69 -7.68 4.13 -35.41
C SER A 69 -7.28 5.06 -36.55
N THR A 70 -7.69 4.76 -37.78
CA THR A 70 -7.46 5.56 -39.00
C THR A 70 -8.12 6.95 -38.97
N THR A 71 -8.73 7.34 -37.84
CA THR A 71 -9.40 8.62 -37.65
C THR A 71 -8.45 9.68 -37.08
N GLY A 72 -7.50 10.16 -37.89
CA GLY A 72 -6.79 11.41 -37.61
C GLY A 72 -5.33 11.46 -38.06
N SER A 73 -5.12 11.87 -39.31
CA SER A 73 -3.92 12.49 -39.93
C SER A 73 -2.55 11.84 -39.67
N ILE A 74 -1.85 11.56 -40.76
CA ILE A 74 -0.39 11.32 -40.81
C ILE A 74 0.30 12.40 -39.95
N SER A 75 1.14 11.97 -38.99
CA SER A 75 1.86 12.91 -38.14
C SER A 75 2.96 13.59 -38.96
N PRO A 76 3.01 14.93 -39.03
CA PRO A 76 4.07 15.64 -39.75
C PRO A 76 5.46 15.43 -39.12
N SER A 77 5.52 14.97 -37.85
CA SER A 77 6.76 14.70 -37.13
C SER A 77 7.10 13.20 -37.02
N GLY A 78 6.30 12.33 -37.65
CA GLY A 78 6.39 10.88 -37.49
C GLY A 78 6.13 10.40 -36.05
N THR A 79 5.45 11.21 -35.22
CA THR A 79 5.25 10.94 -33.79
C THR A 79 3.82 10.50 -33.49
N TYR A 80 3.70 9.31 -32.94
CA TYR A 80 2.42 8.71 -32.57
C TYR A 80 2.38 8.40 -31.07
N VAL A 81 1.18 8.35 -30.53
CA VAL A 81 0.87 8.02 -29.14
C VAL A 81 0.12 6.69 -29.14
N LEU A 82 0.76 5.68 -28.57
CA LEU A 82 0.17 4.37 -28.30
C LEU A 82 -0.50 4.42 -26.92
N GLU A 83 -1.83 4.42 -26.90
CA GLU A 83 -2.63 4.49 -25.67
C GLU A 83 -3.64 3.35 -25.60
N THR A 84 -3.90 2.85 -24.40
CA THR A 84 -5.02 1.94 -24.16
C THR A 84 -6.20 2.71 -23.56
N ASN A 85 -7.34 2.70 -24.23
CA ASN A 85 -8.59 3.30 -23.75
C ASN A 85 -9.69 2.23 -23.67
N LEU A 86 -10.89 2.60 -23.22
CA LEU A 86 -12.02 1.66 -23.09
C LEU A 86 -12.41 0.95 -24.40
N ASN A 87 -11.99 1.47 -25.56
CA ASN A 87 -12.21 0.85 -26.87
C ASN A 87 -11.05 -0.07 -27.30
N GLY A 88 -10.05 -0.27 -26.45
CA GLY A 88 -8.86 -1.08 -26.69
C GLY A 88 -7.59 -0.25 -26.88
N ILE A 89 -6.58 -0.89 -27.48
CA ILE A 89 -5.31 -0.26 -27.84
C ILE A 89 -5.53 0.60 -29.09
N THR A 90 -5.10 1.85 -29.04
CA THR A 90 -5.18 2.79 -30.17
C THR A 90 -3.88 3.52 -30.37
N LEU A 91 -3.54 3.75 -31.63
CA LEU A 91 -2.42 4.58 -32.06
C LEU A 91 -2.94 5.87 -32.73
N ARG A 92 -2.48 7.04 -32.29
CA ARG A 92 -2.91 8.37 -32.80
C ARG A 92 -1.73 9.31 -32.98
N SER A 93 -1.78 10.24 -33.93
CA SER A 93 -0.75 11.28 -34.02
C SER A 93 -0.69 12.13 -32.74
N LEU A 94 0.51 12.47 -32.28
CA LEU A 94 0.70 13.25 -31.05
C LEU A 94 0.02 14.62 -31.16
N GLU A 95 0.13 15.26 -32.33
CA GLU A 95 -0.45 16.58 -32.60
C GLU A 95 -1.98 16.56 -32.48
N HIS A 96 -2.62 15.54 -33.06
CA HIS A 96 -4.07 15.36 -32.96
C HIS A 96 -4.49 15.07 -31.53
N ARG A 97 -3.74 14.21 -30.83
CA ARG A 97 -4.02 13.83 -29.45
C ARG A 97 -3.93 15.03 -28.51
N VAL A 98 -2.95 15.91 -28.69
CA VAL A 98 -2.78 17.16 -27.92
C VAL A 98 -3.90 18.14 -28.26
N ALA A 99 -4.17 18.37 -29.55
CA ALA A 99 -5.17 19.35 -30.01
C ALA A 99 -6.61 19.01 -29.57
N ARG A 100 -6.96 17.72 -29.51
CA ARG A 100 -8.32 17.26 -29.15
C ARG A 100 -8.45 16.78 -27.70
N SER A 101 -7.41 16.93 -26.89
CA SER A 101 -7.46 16.48 -25.50
C SER A 101 -8.33 17.40 -24.65
N SER A 102 -9.20 16.81 -23.82
CA SER A 102 -9.85 17.52 -22.70
C SER A 102 -9.00 17.50 -21.42
N ALA A 103 -7.77 16.98 -21.49
CA ALA A 103 -6.84 16.96 -20.36
C ALA A 103 -6.46 18.38 -19.94
N LYS A 104 -6.38 18.60 -18.62
CA LYS A 104 -5.88 19.84 -18.03
C LYS A 104 -4.39 20.02 -18.32
N GLN A 105 -3.62 18.94 -18.31
CA GLN A 105 -2.19 18.94 -18.60
C GLN A 105 -1.78 17.65 -19.32
N ILE A 106 -0.90 17.79 -20.31
CA ILE A 106 -0.17 16.69 -20.92
C ILE A 106 1.32 16.95 -20.74
N SER A 107 2.04 15.95 -20.27
CA SER A 107 3.49 15.98 -20.09
C SER A 107 4.12 14.74 -20.72
N VAL A 108 5.41 14.79 -21.02
CA VAL A 108 6.20 13.65 -21.45
C VAL A 108 7.32 13.43 -20.46
N ARG A 109 7.60 12.17 -20.15
CA ARG A 109 8.78 11.76 -19.38
C ARG A 109 9.69 10.96 -20.31
N LEU A 110 10.93 11.40 -20.42
CA LEU A 110 11.89 10.83 -21.35
C LEU A 110 12.44 9.51 -20.82
N LEU A 111 12.49 8.49 -21.65
CA LEU A 111 13.16 7.24 -21.32
C LEU A 111 14.62 7.34 -21.73
N HIS A 112 15.55 7.17 -20.80
CA HIS A 112 16.98 7.16 -21.09
C HIS A 112 17.48 5.73 -21.30
N MET A 113 18.28 5.53 -22.35
CA MET A 113 18.99 4.28 -22.65
C MET A 113 20.32 4.67 -23.29
N GLU A 114 21.44 4.25 -22.72
CA GLU A 114 22.77 4.50 -23.29
C GLU A 114 23.04 3.57 -24.51
N GLY A 115 23.68 4.11 -25.55
CA GLY A 115 23.99 3.38 -26.79
C GLY A 115 22.93 3.50 -27.89
N ASP A 116 23.09 2.70 -28.94
CA ASP A 116 22.12 2.65 -30.04
C ASP A 116 20.81 1.98 -29.60
N ARG A 117 19.71 2.74 -29.69
CA ARG A 117 18.36 2.30 -29.31
C ARG A 117 17.62 1.59 -30.44
N SER A 118 18.13 1.65 -31.67
CA SER A 118 17.43 1.19 -32.87
C SER A 118 16.96 -0.27 -32.76
N GLN A 119 17.81 -1.14 -32.19
CA GLN A 119 17.44 -2.54 -31.97
C GLN A 119 16.30 -2.68 -30.95
N ALA A 120 16.36 -1.99 -29.81
CA ALA A 120 15.32 -2.06 -28.79
C ALA A 120 13.98 -1.50 -29.29
N GLU A 121 14.02 -0.39 -30.05
CA GLU A 121 12.85 0.21 -30.67
C GLU A 121 12.22 -0.73 -31.70
N LYS A 122 13.05 -1.40 -32.53
CA LYS A 122 12.59 -2.41 -33.47
C LYS A 122 11.95 -3.62 -32.78
N VAL A 123 12.56 -4.15 -31.72
CA VAL A 123 11.95 -5.27 -30.97
C VAL A 123 10.66 -4.81 -30.28
N MET A 124 10.56 -3.58 -29.79
CA MET A 124 9.31 -3.05 -29.22
C MET A 124 8.18 -3.02 -30.26
N LEU A 125 8.49 -2.61 -31.49
CA LEU A 125 7.56 -2.65 -32.62
C LEU A 125 7.13 -4.07 -32.97
N GLU A 126 8.08 -5.00 -33.05
CA GLU A 126 7.78 -6.42 -33.30
C GLU A 126 6.92 -7.02 -32.17
N HIS A 127 7.21 -6.68 -30.91
CA HIS A 127 6.41 -7.11 -29.77
C HIS A 127 5.00 -6.53 -29.82
N LEU A 128 4.83 -5.28 -30.25
CA LEU A 128 3.51 -4.67 -30.42
C LEU A 128 2.63 -5.49 -31.38
N LYS A 129 3.19 -6.05 -32.46
CA LYS A 129 2.48 -6.94 -33.39
C LYS A 129 1.97 -8.22 -32.72
N THR A 130 2.66 -8.68 -31.68
CA THR A 130 2.26 -9.87 -30.91
C THR A 130 1.21 -9.57 -29.85
N VAL A 131 0.99 -8.30 -29.47
CA VAL A 131 -0.06 -7.91 -28.55
C VAL A 131 -1.39 -8.05 -29.29
N PRO A 132 -2.21 -9.07 -28.99
CA PRO A 132 -3.54 -9.23 -29.57
C PRO A 132 -4.36 -7.97 -29.34
N LYS A 133 -5.47 -7.82 -30.08
CA LYS A 133 -6.48 -6.79 -29.84
C LYS A 133 -7.17 -7.02 -28.47
N HIS A 134 -6.44 -6.75 -27.40
CA HIS A 134 -6.89 -6.97 -26.06
C HIS A 134 -7.89 -5.86 -25.72
N PRO A 135 -9.11 -6.21 -25.29
CA PRO A 135 -10.04 -5.22 -24.77
C PRO A 135 -9.43 -4.56 -23.53
N TYR A 136 -9.88 -3.34 -23.24
CA TYR A 136 -9.57 -2.72 -21.96
C TYR A 136 -10.17 -3.56 -20.84
N LYS A 137 -9.38 -3.84 -19.80
CA LYS A 137 -9.84 -4.52 -18.59
C LYS A 137 -11.08 -3.82 -18.03
N ASN A 138 -12.17 -4.55 -17.88
CA ASN A 138 -13.48 -4.02 -17.51
C ASN A 138 -14.05 -4.63 -16.22
N SER A 139 -13.37 -5.63 -15.65
CA SER A 139 -13.75 -6.28 -14.41
C SER A 139 -13.04 -5.65 -13.21
N PHE A 140 -13.77 -5.45 -12.12
CA PHE A 140 -13.21 -4.94 -10.86
C PHE A 140 -12.07 -5.83 -10.32
N PHE A 141 -12.15 -7.16 -10.51
CA PHE A 141 -11.12 -8.09 -10.04
C PHE A 141 -9.79 -7.92 -10.78
N GLU A 142 -9.82 -7.45 -12.02
CA GLU A 142 -8.62 -7.19 -12.81
C GLU A 142 -7.88 -5.93 -12.33
N PHE A 143 -8.54 -5.07 -11.54
CA PHE A 143 -7.92 -3.93 -10.86
C PHE A 143 -7.23 -4.33 -9.56
N LEU A 144 -7.42 -5.54 -9.01
CA LEU A 144 -6.81 -5.90 -7.73
C LEU A 144 -5.29 -5.64 -7.69
N PRO A 145 -4.49 -6.05 -8.70
CA PRO A 145 -3.05 -5.85 -8.66
C PRO A 145 -2.64 -4.39 -8.87
N SER A 146 -3.43 -3.57 -9.55
CA SER A 146 -3.09 -2.15 -9.69
C SER A 146 -3.58 -1.35 -8.49
N PHE A 147 -4.70 -1.73 -7.87
CA PHE A 147 -5.34 -1.00 -6.78
C PHE A 147 -4.76 -1.32 -5.41
N PHE A 148 -4.39 -2.57 -5.17
CA PHE A 148 -3.83 -3.00 -3.88
C PHE A 148 -2.30 -3.01 -3.92
N SER A 149 -1.71 -2.22 -3.02
CA SER A 149 -0.28 -2.19 -2.73
C SER A 149 -0.04 -2.68 -1.31
N THR A 150 -0.52 -3.89 -1.02
CA THR A 150 -0.41 -4.50 0.31
C THR A 150 1.05 -4.58 0.79
N PRO A 151 1.30 -4.54 2.11
CA PRO A 151 2.66 -4.59 2.64
C PRO A 151 3.45 -5.82 2.16
N ASP A 152 2.79 -6.99 2.08
CA ASP A 152 3.44 -8.22 1.62
C ASP A 152 3.89 -8.13 0.15
N LYS A 153 3.06 -7.52 -0.71
CA LYS A 153 3.41 -7.25 -2.10
C LYS A 153 4.57 -6.27 -2.19
N MET A 154 4.54 -5.17 -1.44
CA MET A 154 5.62 -4.18 -1.45
C MET A 154 6.95 -4.80 -1.00
N ASP A 155 6.91 -5.71 -0.02
CA ASP A 155 8.07 -6.44 0.45
C ASP A 155 8.59 -7.42 -0.62
N ARG A 156 7.70 -8.08 -1.38
CA ARG A 156 8.08 -8.85 -2.58
C ARG A 156 8.69 -7.96 -3.66
N VAL A 157 8.12 -6.80 -3.99
CA VAL A 157 8.71 -5.86 -4.97
C VAL A 157 10.14 -5.47 -4.58
N LYS A 158 10.37 -5.15 -3.30
CA LYS A 158 11.71 -4.85 -2.77
C LYS A 158 12.63 -6.07 -2.81
N ALA A 159 12.13 -7.26 -2.47
CA ALA A 159 12.92 -8.49 -2.51
C ALA A 159 13.36 -8.81 -3.95
N ALA A 160 12.48 -8.69 -4.95
CA ALA A 160 12.82 -8.86 -6.36
C ALA A 160 13.88 -7.86 -6.82
N HIS A 161 13.75 -6.58 -6.43
CA HIS A 161 14.78 -5.57 -6.70
C HIS A 161 16.15 -5.97 -6.14
N LYS A 162 16.18 -6.46 -4.90
CA LYS A 162 17.42 -6.91 -4.25
C LYS A 162 18.02 -8.15 -4.91
N ILE A 163 17.20 -9.11 -5.32
CA ILE A 163 17.66 -10.27 -6.11
C ILE A 163 18.34 -9.79 -7.40
N HIS A 164 17.75 -8.81 -8.09
CA HIS A 164 18.33 -8.23 -9.30
C HIS A 164 19.67 -7.50 -9.06
N LEU A 165 19.74 -6.70 -7.99
CA LEU A 165 21.00 -6.06 -7.59
C LEU A 165 22.08 -7.10 -7.28
N LEU A 166 21.74 -8.14 -6.52
CA LEU A 166 22.67 -9.23 -6.21
C LEU A 166 23.13 -9.97 -7.47
N ALA A 167 22.24 -10.20 -8.44
CA ALA A 167 22.60 -10.82 -9.71
C ALA A 167 23.59 -9.96 -10.52
N LYS A 168 23.40 -8.63 -10.55
CA LYS A 168 24.36 -7.70 -11.17
C LYS A 168 25.72 -7.72 -10.48
N GLU A 169 25.73 -7.75 -9.15
CA GLU A 169 26.97 -7.82 -8.37
C GLU A 169 27.70 -9.16 -8.59
N ILE A 170 26.97 -10.28 -8.62
CA ILE A 170 27.54 -11.61 -8.92
C ILE A 170 28.16 -11.62 -10.32
N ALA A 171 27.44 -11.11 -11.33
CA ALA A 171 27.97 -11.02 -12.70
C ALA A 171 29.21 -10.12 -12.78
N SER A 172 29.22 -9.01 -12.03
CA SER A 172 30.37 -8.12 -11.92
C SER A 172 31.57 -8.82 -11.28
N ILE A 173 31.37 -9.59 -10.21
CA ILE A 173 32.42 -10.39 -9.57
C ILE A 173 32.94 -11.47 -10.51
N ASP A 174 32.06 -12.16 -11.24
CA ASP A 174 32.45 -13.20 -12.19
C ASP A 174 33.24 -12.63 -13.39
N ALA A 175 32.93 -11.42 -13.85
CA ALA A 175 33.73 -10.72 -14.86
C ALA A 175 35.14 -10.31 -14.35
N LEU A 176 35.28 -10.05 -13.04
CA LEU A 176 36.56 -9.68 -12.42
C LEU A 176 37.50 -10.87 -12.21
N LYS A 177 36.99 -12.12 -12.25
CA LYS A 177 37.77 -13.36 -12.04
C LYS A 177 38.77 -13.72 -13.14
N SER A 178 38.95 -12.90 -14.18
CA SER A 178 40.02 -13.10 -15.17
C SER A 178 41.41 -13.16 -14.51
N ASP A 179 42.37 -13.85 -15.17
CA ASP A 179 43.73 -14.27 -14.73
C ASP A 179 44.68 -13.24 -14.07
N LYS A 180 44.21 -12.05 -13.68
CA LYS A 180 44.98 -10.91 -13.19
C LYS A 180 44.78 -10.56 -11.71
N CYS A 181 44.02 -11.36 -10.94
CA CYS A 181 43.80 -11.12 -9.50
C CYS A 181 44.87 -11.82 -8.64
N SER A 182 45.27 -11.18 -7.52
CA SER A 182 46.10 -11.86 -6.51
C SER A 182 45.33 -13.04 -5.87
N THR A 183 46.04 -14.00 -5.29
CA THR A 183 45.43 -15.17 -4.62
C THR A 183 44.50 -14.78 -3.48
N GLU A 184 44.81 -13.69 -2.78
CA GLU A 184 44.00 -13.14 -1.69
C GLU A 184 42.73 -12.46 -2.23
N ASP A 185 42.85 -11.62 -3.27
CA ASP A 185 41.69 -10.99 -3.92
C ASP A 185 40.74 -12.04 -4.51
N ALA A 186 41.29 -13.09 -5.13
CA ALA A 186 40.50 -14.18 -5.67
C ALA A 186 39.74 -14.95 -4.56
N ALA A 187 40.28 -15.05 -3.35
CA ALA A 187 39.60 -15.67 -2.21
C ALA A 187 38.48 -14.77 -1.67
N ILE A 188 38.72 -13.47 -1.55
CA ILE A 188 37.73 -12.48 -1.12
C ILE A 188 36.55 -12.43 -2.10
N LEU A 189 36.83 -12.36 -3.40
CA LEU A 189 35.79 -12.35 -4.45
C LEU A 189 34.96 -13.64 -4.47
N ARG A 190 35.60 -14.81 -4.28
CA ARG A 190 34.87 -16.09 -4.15
C ARG A 190 33.93 -16.08 -2.94
N ARG A 191 34.40 -15.58 -1.79
CA ARG A 191 33.59 -15.51 -0.57
C ARG A 191 32.43 -14.52 -0.71
N LEU A 192 32.68 -13.32 -1.25
CA LEU A 192 31.64 -12.33 -1.53
C LEU A 192 30.59 -12.86 -2.49
N ARG A 193 31.01 -13.53 -3.57
CA ARG A 193 30.09 -14.19 -4.51
C ARG A 193 29.19 -15.19 -3.80
N GLN A 194 29.76 -16.05 -2.96
CA GLN A 194 28.96 -17.04 -2.23
C GLN A 194 27.93 -16.37 -1.31
N ILE A 195 28.34 -15.33 -0.58
CA ILE A 195 27.45 -14.55 0.30
C ILE A 195 26.29 -13.94 -0.52
N TYR A 196 26.57 -13.39 -1.69
CA TYR A 196 25.54 -12.79 -2.56
C TYR A 196 24.59 -13.83 -3.15
N ILE A 197 25.09 -15.04 -3.45
CA ILE A 197 24.27 -16.17 -3.88
C ILE A 197 23.35 -16.62 -2.74
N ASP A 198 23.90 -16.84 -1.54
CA ASP A 198 23.13 -17.26 -0.37
C ASP A 198 22.04 -16.24 -0.03
N ALA A 199 22.36 -14.95 -0.18
CA ALA A 199 21.41 -13.85 -0.02
C ALA A 199 20.28 -13.87 -1.05
N ALA A 200 20.59 -14.13 -2.32
CA ALA A 200 19.57 -14.22 -3.38
C ALA A 200 18.66 -15.44 -3.18
N VAL A 201 19.23 -16.59 -2.79
CA VAL A 201 18.49 -17.80 -2.43
C VAL A 201 17.57 -17.54 -1.24
N PHE A 202 18.07 -16.91 -0.19
CA PHE A 202 17.28 -16.52 0.98
C PHE A 202 16.06 -15.65 0.60
N LEU A 203 16.27 -14.60 -0.22
CA LEU A 203 15.16 -13.74 -0.66
C LEU A 203 14.13 -14.54 -1.48
N GLY A 204 14.59 -15.43 -2.35
CA GLY A 204 13.73 -16.33 -3.12
C GLY A 204 12.90 -17.27 -2.24
N ASP A 205 13.53 -17.96 -1.29
CA ASP A 205 12.85 -18.91 -0.40
C ASP A 205 11.86 -18.24 0.57
N VAL A 206 12.18 -17.05 1.06
CA VAL A 206 11.32 -16.33 2.00
C VAL A 206 10.12 -15.72 1.27
N TYR A 207 10.38 -14.92 0.24
CA TYR A 207 9.38 -14.04 -0.38
C TYR A 207 8.70 -14.63 -1.63
N PHE A 208 9.34 -15.60 -2.29
CA PHE A 208 8.85 -16.21 -3.54
C PHE A 208 8.77 -17.75 -3.53
N PRO A 209 8.38 -18.42 -2.43
CA PRO A 209 8.36 -19.89 -2.40
C PRO A 209 7.23 -20.50 -3.25
N HIS A 210 6.29 -19.68 -3.71
CA HIS A 210 5.21 -20.06 -4.61
C HIS A 210 5.66 -20.11 -6.08
N LEU A 211 6.80 -19.48 -6.42
CA LEU A 211 7.30 -19.44 -7.79
C LEU A 211 8.25 -20.62 -8.07
N LYS A 212 8.22 -21.07 -9.32
CA LYS A 212 9.07 -22.18 -9.78
C LYS A 212 10.51 -21.71 -9.91
N ARG A 213 11.46 -22.60 -9.59
CA ARG A 213 12.90 -22.41 -9.80
C ARG A 213 13.30 -23.04 -11.15
N LEU A 214 13.95 -22.27 -12.03
CA LEU A 214 14.23 -22.68 -13.41
C LEU A 214 15.38 -23.69 -13.56
N ASP A 215 16.31 -23.82 -12.60
CA ASP A 215 17.40 -24.82 -12.67
C ASP A 215 18.06 -25.22 -11.34
N LYS A 216 18.57 -26.46 -11.23
CA LYS A 216 19.21 -27.05 -10.02
C LYS A 216 20.72 -26.79 -9.90
N LYS A 217 21.33 -25.93 -10.72
CA LYS A 217 22.76 -25.64 -10.68
C LYS A 217 23.03 -24.19 -10.26
N GLU A 218 23.31 -24.06 -8.97
CA GLU A 218 23.91 -22.96 -8.20
C GLU A 218 23.33 -21.54 -8.18
N VAL A 219 22.45 -21.12 -9.10
CA VAL A 219 21.58 -19.96 -8.88
C VAL A 219 20.31 -20.21 -9.67
N ALA A 220 19.29 -20.81 -9.07
CA ALA A 220 18.06 -21.07 -9.81
C ALA A 220 17.37 -19.72 -10.10
N PRO A 221 17.30 -19.25 -11.36
CA PRO A 221 16.52 -18.06 -11.64
C PRO A 221 15.07 -18.37 -11.30
N ILE A 222 14.43 -17.46 -10.57
CA ILE A 222 13.00 -17.56 -10.28
C ILE A 222 12.26 -17.36 -11.60
N ASP A 223 11.32 -18.26 -11.88
CA ASP A 223 10.42 -18.09 -13.00
C ASP A 223 9.42 -16.98 -12.68
N TRP A 224 9.56 -15.85 -13.36
CA TRP A 224 8.66 -14.70 -13.22
C TRP A 224 7.46 -14.76 -14.16
N SER A 225 7.29 -15.81 -14.98
CA SER A 225 6.19 -15.84 -15.96
C SER A 225 4.84 -16.18 -15.33
N GLU A 226 4.81 -17.12 -14.38
CA GLU A 226 3.58 -17.71 -13.84
C GLU A 226 3.67 -18.01 -12.34
N GLY A 227 2.51 -18.26 -11.71
CA GLY A 227 2.43 -18.71 -10.31
C GLY A 227 2.28 -17.59 -9.28
N HIS A 228 2.30 -16.33 -9.69
CA HIS A 228 2.16 -15.16 -8.81
C HIS A 228 0.84 -15.16 -8.02
N PHE A 229 0.86 -14.52 -6.85
CA PHE A 229 -0.38 -14.22 -6.13
C PHE A 229 -1.23 -13.21 -6.91
N ALA A 230 -2.56 -13.29 -6.79
CA ALA A 230 -3.46 -12.37 -7.48
C ALA A 230 -3.20 -10.89 -7.14
N VAL A 231 -2.75 -10.57 -5.93
CA VAL A 231 -2.36 -9.19 -5.56
C VAL A 231 -1.08 -8.71 -6.27
N ASP A 232 -0.17 -9.62 -6.62
CA ASP A 232 1.05 -9.28 -7.37
C ASP A 232 0.72 -9.03 -8.84
N GLY A 233 -0.26 -9.76 -9.38
CA GLY A 233 -0.73 -9.60 -10.75
C GLY A 233 -0.16 -10.64 -11.70
N ASN A 234 -0.30 -10.40 -13.00
CA ASN A 234 0.02 -11.35 -14.04
C ASN A 234 0.62 -10.66 -15.28
N ASN A 235 1.51 -11.36 -15.98
CA ASN A 235 2.08 -10.95 -17.24
C ASN A 235 1.30 -11.49 -18.45
N THR A 236 0.41 -12.48 -18.26
CA THR A 236 -0.27 -13.21 -19.35
C THR A 236 -1.76 -12.85 -19.55
N ASP A 237 -2.30 -11.83 -18.85
CA ASP A 237 -3.73 -11.49 -18.95
C ASP A 237 -4.16 -11.03 -20.35
N HIS A 238 -5.39 -11.38 -20.74
CA HIS A 238 -5.99 -11.06 -22.04
C HIS A 238 -6.57 -9.63 -22.18
N GLY A 239 -6.44 -8.81 -21.15
CA GLY A 239 -6.80 -7.39 -21.17
C GLY A 239 -5.64 -6.55 -20.66
N VAL A 240 -5.54 -5.29 -21.08
CA VAL A 240 -4.45 -4.40 -20.62
C VAL A 240 -4.99 -3.06 -20.12
N PHE A 241 -4.43 -2.59 -19.01
CA PHE A 241 -4.50 -1.18 -18.65
C PHE A 241 -3.45 -0.36 -19.38
N CYS A 242 -3.60 0.96 -19.33
CA CYS A 242 -2.70 1.88 -20.00
C CYS A 242 -1.24 1.80 -19.52
N SER A 243 -1.01 1.59 -18.22
CA SER A 243 0.32 1.38 -17.63
C SER A 243 0.87 -0.01 -17.98
N GLU A 244 0.02 -1.02 -17.93
CA GLU A 244 0.36 -2.42 -18.19
C GLU A 244 0.87 -2.63 -19.61
N LEU A 245 0.26 -2.00 -20.62
CA LEU A 245 0.74 -2.09 -22.01
C LEU A 245 2.20 -1.65 -22.14
N ILE A 246 2.56 -0.51 -21.54
CA ILE A 246 3.92 0.06 -21.62
C ILE A 246 4.91 -0.89 -20.97
N VAL A 247 4.60 -1.37 -19.76
CA VAL A 247 5.49 -2.26 -19.03
C VAL A 247 5.63 -3.61 -19.71
N ARG A 248 4.57 -4.19 -20.29
CA ARG A 248 4.67 -5.43 -21.07
C ARG A 248 5.64 -5.29 -22.24
N LEU A 249 5.57 -4.16 -22.96
CA LEU A 249 6.49 -3.91 -24.07
C LEU A 249 7.94 -3.77 -23.56
N TRP A 250 8.16 -3.03 -22.46
CA TRP A 250 9.47 -2.93 -21.83
C TRP A 250 10.00 -4.28 -21.32
N GLN A 251 9.16 -5.13 -20.75
CA GLN A 251 9.53 -6.48 -20.31
C GLN A 251 9.89 -7.36 -21.51
N GLY A 252 9.10 -7.30 -22.58
CA GLY A 252 9.32 -8.06 -23.81
C GLY A 252 10.65 -7.75 -24.51
N VAL A 253 11.14 -6.51 -24.40
CA VAL A 253 12.45 -6.11 -24.93
C VAL A 253 13.60 -6.22 -23.92
N GLY A 254 13.34 -6.79 -22.74
CA GLY A 254 14.35 -6.95 -21.70
C GLY A 254 14.87 -5.61 -21.16
N MET A 255 14.01 -4.59 -21.09
CA MET A 255 14.33 -3.31 -20.45
C MET A 255 14.14 -3.35 -18.93
N VAL A 256 13.08 -4.01 -18.47
CA VAL A 256 12.75 -4.19 -17.05
C VAL A 256 12.55 -5.68 -16.75
N THR A 257 12.75 -6.09 -15.51
CA THR A 257 12.53 -7.49 -15.09
C THR A 257 11.06 -7.90 -15.18
N GLY A 258 10.80 -9.21 -15.23
CA GLY A 258 9.44 -9.77 -15.24
C GLY A 258 8.63 -9.56 -13.95
N PHE A 259 9.27 -9.15 -12.85
CA PHE A 259 8.63 -8.77 -11.59
C PHE A 259 8.98 -7.33 -11.18
N PRO A 260 8.02 -6.50 -10.73
CA PRO A 260 6.59 -6.78 -10.60
C PRO A 260 5.93 -7.13 -11.95
N PRO A 261 4.86 -7.94 -11.98
CA PRO A 261 4.13 -8.18 -13.20
C PRO A 261 3.57 -6.88 -13.78
N ALA A 262 3.43 -6.78 -15.10
CA ALA A 262 2.99 -5.56 -15.78
C ALA A 262 1.64 -5.04 -15.27
N SER A 263 0.72 -5.94 -14.90
CA SER A 263 -0.59 -5.57 -14.33
C SER A 263 -0.51 -4.90 -12.96
N SER A 264 0.64 -4.95 -12.29
CA SER A 264 0.88 -4.30 -11.00
C SER A 264 1.19 -2.81 -11.09
N PHE A 265 1.45 -2.30 -12.30
CA PHE A 265 1.89 -0.92 -12.49
C PHE A 265 0.70 0.02 -12.69
N ARG A 266 0.82 1.21 -12.11
CA ARG A 266 -0.14 2.32 -12.15
C ARG A 266 0.48 3.54 -12.85
N PRO A 267 -0.33 4.50 -13.30
CA PRO A 267 0.14 5.79 -13.80
C PRO A 267 1.15 6.51 -12.87
N LEU A 268 0.93 6.45 -11.55
CA LEU A 268 1.83 7.04 -10.55
C LEU A 268 3.26 6.49 -10.66
N ASP A 269 3.41 5.19 -10.95
CA ASP A 269 4.72 4.54 -10.95
C ASP A 269 5.64 5.14 -12.02
N PHE A 270 5.06 5.72 -13.08
CA PHE A 270 5.81 6.46 -14.11
C PHE A 270 6.29 7.84 -13.67
N LEU A 271 6.17 8.21 -12.38
CA LEU A 271 6.74 9.43 -11.81
C LEU A 271 8.09 9.24 -11.12
N ASP A 272 8.43 8.02 -10.73
CA ASP A 272 9.74 7.68 -10.19
C ASP A 272 10.29 6.42 -10.88
N ASP A 273 11.52 6.04 -10.53
CA ASP A 273 12.17 4.85 -11.08
C ASP A 273 12.20 3.70 -10.05
N ALA A 274 11.70 3.95 -8.84
CA ALA A 274 11.91 3.08 -7.69
C ALA A 274 11.26 1.72 -7.87
N ARG A 275 10.15 1.65 -8.63
CA ARG A 275 9.44 0.40 -8.93
C ARG A 275 9.88 -0.27 -10.24
N PHE A 276 10.59 0.46 -11.11
CA PHE A 276 11.08 -0.10 -12.36
C PHE A 276 12.44 -0.76 -12.12
N ASN A 277 12.44 -2.09 -12.11
CA ASN A 277 13.65 -2.89 -12.02
C ASN A 277 14.39 -2.92 -13.37
N PHE A 278 15.00 -1.79 -13.75
CA PHE A 278 15.71 -1.67 -15.02
C PHE A 278 16.90 -2.64 -15.12
N LEU A 279 16.93 -3.37 -16.24
CA LEU A 279 18.00 -4.29 -16.63
C LEU A 279 19.20 -3.48 -17.18
N GLY A 280 19.88 -2.74 -16.30
CA GLY A 280 21.08 -1.95 -16.61
C GLY A 280 21.09 -0.60 -15.86
N PRO A 281 22.24 -0.10 -15.39
CA PRO A 281 22.32 1.19 -14.69
C PRO A 281 22.10 2.39 -15.62
N THR A 282 22.18 2.16 -16.93
CA THR A 282 22.09 3.17 -17.99
C THR A 282 20.66 3.36 -18.52
N ARG A 283 19.70 2.69 -17.88
CA ARG A 283 18.28 2.69 -18.24
C ARG A 283 17.49 3.26 -17.07
N PHE A 284 16.84 4.40 -17.29
CA PHE A 284 16.11 5.12 -16.26
C PHE A 284 15.11 6.07 -16.91
N VAL A 285 14.15 6.59 -16.15
CA VAL A 285 13.18 7.55 -16.67
C VAL A 285 13.57 8.95 -16.21
N GLY A 286 13.87 9.82 -17.18
CA GLY A 286 14.37 11.17 -16.98
C GLY A 286 13.32 12.19 -16.55
N SER A 287 13.61 13.46 -16.84
CA SER A 287 12.78 14.60 -16.43
C SER A 287 11.43 14.64 -17.15
N ILE A 288 10.45 15.28 -16.49
CA ILE A 288 9.11 15.51 -17.03
C ILE A 288 9.07 16.85 -17.76
N LEU A 289 8.70 16.83 -19.03
CA LEU A 289 8.56 17.97 -19.92
C LEU A 289 7.06 18.24 -20.20
N PRO A 290 6.52 19.44 -19.93
CA PRO A 290 5.13 19.76 -20.28
C PRO A 290 4.97 19.97 -21.79
N LEU A 291 3.98 19.31 -22.41
CA LEU A 291 3.61 19.52 -23.81
C LEU A 291 2.54 20.60 -23.99
N THR A 292 1.69 20.81 -22.98
CA THR A 292 0.66 21.86 -22.97
C THR A 292 1.03 22.99 -22.01
N LYS A 293 0.80 24.26 -22.41
CA LYS A 293 1.01 25.43 -21.53
C LYS A 293 0.07 25.38 -20.32
N GLY A 294 0.61 25.04 -19.15
CA GLY A 294 -0.12 25.11 -17.89
C GLY A 294 0.49 24.26 -16.78
N GLY A 295 1.25 24.90 -15.90
CA GLY A 295 1.62 24.35 -14.59
C GLY A 295 3.08 23.92 -14.46
N SER A 296 3.71 24.39 -13.38
CA SER A 296 5.03 23.99 -12.91
C SER A 296 5.17 22.47 -12.82
N ALA A 297 6.32 21.97 -13.27
CA ALA A 297 6.72 20.58 -13.07
C ALA A 297 6.81 20.31 -11.57
N PRO A 298 6.34 19.15 -11.07
CA PRO A 298 6.66 18.73 -9.72
C PRO A 298 8.19 18.60 -9.62
N VAL A 299 8.75 19.12 -8.52
CA VAL A 299 10.14 18.88 -8.17
C VAL A 299 10.27 17.40 -7.83
N LEU A 300 10.87 16.64 -8.74
CA LEU A 300 11.24 15.26 -8.50
C LEU A 300 12.40 15.25 -7.51
N MET A 301 12.28 14.44 -6.45
CA MET A 301 13.42 14.11 -5.62
C MET A 301 14.39 13.27 -6.47
N TRP A 302 15.43 13.91 -6.97
CA TRP A 302 16.58 13.22 -7.53
C TRP A 302 17.18 12.34 -6.43
N ARG A 303 17.40 11.07 -6.76
CA ARG A 303 18.39 10.26 -6.06
C ARG A 303 19.64 10.37 -6.92
N ASP A 304 20.70 10.97 -6.40
CA ASP A 304 21.99 10.95 -7.07
C ASP A 304 22.35 9.48 -7.33
N ALA A 305 22.43 9.10 -8.60
CA ALA A 305 23.02 7.83 -8.96
C ALA A 305 24.49 7.94 -8.55
N GLU A 306 24.86 7.32 -7.44
CA GLU A 306 26.27 7.15 -7.09
C GLU A 306 26.96 6.55 -8.31
N GLU A 307 27.96 7.26 -8.85
CA GLU A 307 28.73 6.76 -9.98
C GLU A 307 29.37 5.44 -9.58
N GLU A 308 28.94 4.34 -10.19
CA GLU A 308 29.59 3.04 -10.01
C GLU A 308 31.09 3.20 -10.33
N PRO A 309 32.00 2.60 -9.54
CA PRO A 309 33.41 2.62 -9.86
C PRO A 309 33.65 1.99 -11.25
N LYS A 310 34.03 2.84 -12.21
CA LYS A 310 34.17 2.49 -13.64
C LYS A 310 35.42 1.64 -13.94
N THR A 311 36.35 1.51 -12.99
CA THR A 311 37.60 0.74 -13.18
C THR A 311 37.63 -0.54 -12.34
N VAL A 312 38.25 -1.59 -12.89
CA VAL A 312 38.50 -2.87 -12.20
C VAL A 312 39.20 -2.66 -10.86
N ALA A 313 40.22 -1.80 -10.83
CA ALA A 313 40.94 -1.44 -9.60
C ALA A 313 40.05 -0.66 -8.60
N GLY A 314 39.16 0.21 -9.08
CA GLY A 314 38.20 0.93 -8.24
C GLY A 314 37.18 0.00 -7.58
N ARG A 315 36.66 -1.00 -8.30
CA ARG A 315 35.75 -2.02 -7.77
C ARG A 315 36.44 -2.94 -6.75
N LEU A 316 37.65 -3.38 -7.04
CA LEU A 316 38.46 -4.17 -6.09
C LEU A 316 38.76 -3.39 -4.81
N ASN A 317 39.12 -2.11 -4.92
CA ASN A 317 39.35 -1.25 -3.75
C ASN A 317 38.06 -0.99 -2.96
N PHE A 318 36.90 -0.89 -3.62
CA PHE A 318 35.61 -0.81 -2.95
C PHE A 318 35.34 -2.07 -2.13
N TYR A 319 35.47 -3.26 -2.74
CA TYR A 319 35.28 -4.52 -2.00
C TYR A 319 36.28 -4.66 -0.86
N ARG A 320 37.56 -4.34 -1.06
CA ARG A 320 38.56 -4.32 0.02
C ARG A 320 38.18 -3.38 1.16
N ARG A 321 37.65 -2.19 0.88
CA ARG A 321 37.20 -1.27 1.93
C ARG A 321 36.03 -1.86 2.72
N VAL A 322 35.10 -2.51 2.02
CA VAL A 322 33.95 -3.19 2.66
C VAL A 322 34.39 -4.41 3.48
N THR A 323 35.41 -5.14 3.04
CA THR A 323 35.88 -6.37 3.69
C THR A 323 37.06 -6.21 4.64
N GLY A 324 37.78 -5.09 4.58
CA GLY A 324 39.14 -4.92 5.10
C GLY A 324 39.31 -4.03 6.34
N ASP A 325 38.29 -3.26 6.75
CA ASP A 325 38.29 -2.49 8.01
C ASP A 325 37.10 -2.82 8.95
N VAL A 326 36.13 -3.60 8.46
CA VAL A 326 34.98 -4.09 9.23
C VAL A 326 35.07 -5.60 9.24
N SER A 327 35.01 -6.25 10.42
CA SER A 327 35.01 -7.72 10.47
C SER A 327 33.90 -8.25 9.56
N LEU A 328 34.22 -9.23 8.70
CA LEU A 328 33.25 -9.74 7.74
C LEU A 328 31.96 -10.24 8.43
N GLU A 329 32.06 -10.67 9.69
CA GLU A 329 30.93 -11.01 10.56
C GLU A 329 29.99 -9.83 10.84
N LYS A 330 30.52 -8.63 11.09
CA LYS A 330 29.73 -7.40 11.20
C LYS A 330 29.06 -7.04 9.87
N GLY A 331 29.77 -7.23 8.75
CA GLY A 331 29.23 -7.06 7.40
C GLY A 331 28.07 -8.03 7.11
N LEU A 332 28.20 -9.30 7.51
CA LEU A 332 27.15 -10.32 7.38
C LEU A 332 25.91 -9.99 8.21
N MET A 333 26.08 -9.48 9.43
CA MET A 333 24.95 -9.02 10.24
C MET A 333 24.26 -7.82 9.60
N SER A 334 25.01 -6.85 9.06
CA SER A 334 24.45 -5.72 8.30
C SER A 334 23.67 -6.20 7.06
N MET A 335 24.23 -7.16 6.32
CA MET A 335 23.59 -7.75 5.16
C MET A 335 22.29 -8.49 5.54
N ARG A 336 22.29 -9.24 6.66
CA ARG A 336 21.08 -9.90 7.16
C ARG A 336 19.96 -8.89 7.44
N HIS A 337 20.27 -7.76 8.07
CA HIS A 337 19.27 -6.68 8.28
C HIS A 337 18.78 -6.09 6.95
N TRP A 338 19.68 -5.92 5.96
CA TRP A 338 19.30 -5.46 4.63
C TRP A 338 18.40 -6.47 3.89
N LEU A 339 18.58 -7.78 4.06
CA LEU A 339 17.79 -8.81 3.39
C LEU A 339 16.35 -8.94 3.92
N ILE A 340 16.11 -8.55 5.17
CA ILE A 340 14.78 -8.61 5.76
C ILE A 340 13.95 -7.43 5.23
N GLN A 341 12.89 -7.72 4.46
CA GLN A 341 11.98 -6.70 3.93
C GLN A 341 10.76 -6.49 4.82
N SER A 342 10.44 -7.42 5.71
CA SER A 342 9.23 -7.38 6.52
C SER A 342 9.59 -7.29 8.01
N ASN A 343 8.64 -6.92 8.85
CA ASN A 343 8.77 -7.23 10.27
C ASN A 343 8.83 -8.75 10.44
N THR A 344 9.55 -9.25 11.45
CA THR A 344 9.51 -10.68 11.74
C THR A 344 8.23 -11.03 12.49
N HIS A 345 7.70 -12.23 12.27
CA HIS A 345 6.54 -12.75 13.01
C HIS A 345 6.73 -12.63 14.52
N GLN A 346 7.93 -12.97 14.99
CA GLN A 346 8.29 -12.94 16.41
C GLN A 346 8.26 -11.51 16.97
N ALA A 347 8.84 -10.53 16.26
CA ALA A 347 8.83 -9.14 16.72
C ALA A 347 7.41 -8.60 16.83
N VAL A 348 6.58 -8.86 15.82
CA VAL A 348 5.17 -8.44 15.83
C VAL A 348 4.41 -9.13 16.97
N SER A 349 4.57 -10.45 17.13
CA SER A 349 3.84 -11.22 18.15
C SER A 349 4.18 -10.81 19.58
N ASN A 350 5.44 -10.48 19.86
CA ASN A 350 5.89 -10.06 21.18
C ASN A 350 5.31 -8.70 21.59
N ASP A 351 5.24 -7.76 20.65
CA ASP A 351 4.86 -6.38 20.96
C ASP A 351 3.37 -6.10 20.78
N LEU A 352 2.65 -6.91 19.98
CA LEU A 352 1.27 -6.64 19.58
C LEU A 352 0.32 -6.47 20.77
N GLY A 353 0.39 -7.34 21.78
CA GLY A 353 -0.48 -7.25 22.96
C GLY A 353 -0.31 -5.95 23.72
N ILE A 354 0.95 -5.57 24.02
CA ILE A 354 1.28 -4.33 24.75
C ILE A 354 0.88 -3.10 23.93
N ASN A 355 1.13 -3.10 22.63
CA ASN A 355 0.76 -2.01 21.74
C ASN A 355 -0.77 -1.82 21.68
N LEU A 356 -1.53 -2.92 21.57
CA LEU A 356 -3.00 -2.88 21.59
C LEU A 356 -3.54 -2.33 22.91
N PHE A 357 -3.01 -2.79 24.04
CA PHE A 357 -3.39 -2.27 25.35
C PHE A 357 -3.11 -0.76 25.45
N SER A 358 -1.91 -0.33 25.07
CA SER A 358 -1.47 1.08 25.17
C SER A 358 -2.33 1.99 24.30
N ILE A 359 -2.64 1.57 23.06
CA ILE A 359 -3.55 2.29 22.16
C ILE A 359 -4.95 2.35 22.78
N GLY A 360 -5.46 1.23 23.29
CA GLY A 360 -6.78 1.17 23.92
C GLY A 360 -6.91 2.11 25.12
N VAL A 361 -5.90 2.17 25.99
CA VAL A 361 -5.84 3.09 27.13
C VAL A 361 -5.79 4.54 26.67
N LEU A 362 -4.94 4.86 25.68
CA LEU A 362 -4.83 6.21 25.12
C LEU A 362 -6.19 6.73 24.62
N PHE A 363 -6.92 5.92 23.85
CA PHE A 363 -8.24 6.30 23.35
C PHE A 363 -9.31 6.34 24.44
N ALA A 364 -9.22 5.49 25.47
CA ALA A 364 -10.11 5.55 26.63
C ALA A 364 -9.94 6.89 27.37
N LEU A 365 -8.70 7.32 27.58
CA LEU A 365 -8.38 8.62 28.19
C LEU A 365 -8.81 9.80 27.30
N ALA A 366 -8.54 9.75 26.00
CA ALA A 366 -9.01 10.76 25.06
C ALA A 366 -10.55 10.88 25.08
N GLY A 367 -11.25 9.75 25.12
CA GLY A 367 -12.71 9.70 25.21
C GLY A 367 -13.26 10.31 26.52
N TRP A 368 -12.54 10.19 27.63
CA TRP A 368 -12.90 10.83 28.89
C TRP A 368 -12.84 12.36 28.80
N PHE A 369 -11.79 12.92 28.19
CA PHE A 369 -11.68 14.38 27.99
C PHE A 369 -12.80 14.94 27.10
N LEU A 370 -13.43 14.09 26.29
CA LEU A 370 -14.56 14.43 25.42
C LEU A 370 -15.93 14.21 26.07
N ALA A 371 -15.99 14.06 27.41
CA ALA A 371 -17.24 13.84 28.15
C ALA A 371 -18.40 14.80 27.79
N PRO A 372 -18.19 16.12 27.63
CA PRO A 372 -19.28 17.04 27.26
C PRO A 372 -19.87 16.74 25.89
N LEU A 373 -19.02 16.52 24.89
CA LEU A 373 -19.45 16.18 23.53
C LEU A 373 -20.13 14.81 23.49
N ARG A 374 -19.59 13.84 24.22
CA ARG A 374 -20.15 12.49 24.34
C ARG A 374 -21.53 12.52 24.98
N LEU A 375 -21.74 13.32 26.02
CA LEU A 375 -23.06 13.51 26.63
C LEU A 375 -24.06 14.09 25.61
N ARG A 376 -23.73 15.22 24.98
CA ARG A 376 -24.61 15.87 23.99
C ARG A 376 -24.95 14.96 22.82
N TRP A 377 -23.96 14.23 22.33
CA TRP A 377 -24.17 13.23 21.30
C TRP A 377 -25.19 12.17 21.75
N ILE A 378 -25.01 11.57 22.93
CA ILE A 378 -25.90 10.50 23.41
C ILE A 378 -27.31 11.02 23.66
N GLU A 379 -27.46 12.20 24.27
CA GLU A 379 -28.78 12.81 24.50
C GLU A 379 -29.53 13.02 23.18
N CYS A 380 -28.87 13.62 22.18
CA CYS A 380 -29.46 13.82 20.87
C CYS A 380 -29.75 12.50 20.14
N GLN A 381 -28.84 11.52 20.22
CA GLN A 381 -29.00 10.23 19.56
C GLN A 381 -30.19 9.46 20.13
N LEU A 382 -30.29 9.38 21.47
CA LEU A 382 -31.38 8.68 22.13
C LEU A 382 -32.70 9.48 22.09
N GLY A 383 -32.63 10.82 22.02
CA GLY A 383 -33.77 11.71 22.14
C GLY A 383 -34.26 11.87 23.58
N VAL A 384 -33.39 11.61 24.56
CA VAL A 384 -33.70 11.72 26.00
C VAL A 384 -32.57 12.44 26.71
N THR A 385 -32.90 13.17 27.77
CA THR A 385 -31.93 13.86 28.61
C THR A 385 -31.37 12.94 29.69
N LEU A 386 -30.18 13.27 30.20
CA LEU A 386 -29.59 12.59 31.34
C LEU A 386 -30.55 12.63 32.55
N ARG A 387 -30.86 11.46 33.13
CA ARG A 387 -31.81 11.35 34.25
C ARG A 387 -31.15 11.08 35.60
N ARG A 388 -30.05 10.32 35.61
CA ARG A 388 -29.32 9.94 36.82
C ARG A 388 -27.84 10.17 36.65
N GLY A 389 -27.18 10.54 37.74
CA GLY A 389 -25.77 10.92 37.73
C GLY A 389 -25.51 12.26 37.03
N GLY A 390 -24.24 12.60 36.91
CA GLY A 390 -23.77 13.75 36.13
C GLY A 390 -23.02 13.34 34.87
N MET A 391 -22.63 14.33 34.08
CA MET A 391 -21.78 14.15 32.89
C MET A 391 -20.53 13.30 33.18
N TRP A 392 -19.86 13.57 34.31
CA TRP A 392 -18.65 12.84 34.72
C TRP A 392 -18.94 11.42 35.18
N SER A 393 -20.07 11.16 35.85
CA SER A 393 -20.51 9.80 36.18
C SER A 393 -20.72 8.95 34.92
N LEU A 394 -21.36 9.55 33.91
CA LEU A 394 -21.55 8.90 32.62
C LEU A 394 -20.19 8.63 31.94
N ALA A 395 -19.29 9.62 31.97
CA ALA A 395 -17.94 9.50 31.41
C ALA A 395 -17.12 8.39 32.09
N VAL A 396 -17.19 8.27 33.41
CA VAL A 396 -16.57 7.17 34.18
C VAL A 396 -17.09 5.82 33.72
N GLY A 397 -18.41 5.67 33.58
CA GLY A 397 -19.00 4.43 33.08
C GLY A 397 -18.46 4.04 31.70
N PHE A 398 -18.33 5.02 30.80
CA PHE A 398 -17.71 4.78 29.49
C PHE A 398 -16.23 4.47 29.57
N LEU A 399 -15.45 5.13 30.43
CA LEU A 399 -14.03 4.82 30.61
C LEU A 399 -13.84 3.40 31.13
N VAL A 400 -14.60 2.97 32.13
CA VAL A 400 -14.53 1.59 32.65
C VAL A 400 -14.83 0.59 31.52
N ARG A 401 -15.88 0.86 30.72
CA ARG A 401 -16.19 0.06 29.53
C ARG A 401 -15.05 0.02 28.54
N ASP A 402 -14.44 1.17 28.28
CA ASP A 402 -13.36 1.35 27.33
C ASP A 402 -12.08 0.62 27.82
N LEU A 403 -11.72 0.71 29.10
CA LEU A 403 -10.61 -0.03 29.69
C LEU A 403 -10.85 -1.55 29.68
N CYS A 404 -12.06 -2.01 30.03
CA CYS A 404 -12.42 -3.42 29.90
C CYS A 404 -12.32 -3.94 28.46
N CYS A 405 -12.64 -3.09 27.48
CA CYS A 405 -12.49 -3.43 26.06
C CYS A 405 -11.01 -3.60 25.70
N ALA A 406 -10.14 -2.67 26.11
CA ALA A 406 -8.69 -2.75 25.88
C ALA A 406 -8.07 -4.00 26.54
N MET A 407 -8.48 -4.32 27.78
CA MET A 407 -8.07 -5.54 28.47
C MET A 407 -8.53 -6.79 27.72
N THR A 408 -9.79 -6.83 27.28
CA THR A 408 -10.32 -7.97 26.52
C THR A 408 -9.58 -8.14 25.20
N GLN A 409 -9.32 -7.05 24.47
CA GLN A 409 -8.58 -7.08 23.22
C GLN A 409 -7.18 -7.66 23.43
N THR A 410 -6.49 -7.23 24.49
CA THR A 410 -5.14 -7.68 24.83
C THR A 410 -5.10 -9.16 25.19
N LEU A 411 -5.99 -9.60 26.08
CA LEU A 411 -6.08 -11.02 26.48
C LEU A 411 -6.41 -11.91 25.28
N THR A 412 -7.38 -11.48 24.46
CA THR A 412 -7.77 -12.20 23.24
C THR A 412 -6.63 -12.21 22.23
N ALA A 413 -5.86 -11.13 22.10
CA ALA A 413 -4.69 -11.08 21.22
C ALA A 413 -3.65 -12.11 21.67
N CYS A 414 -3.31 -12.15 22.95
CA CYS A 414 -2.35 -13.12 23.50
C CYS A 414 -2.81 -14.57 23.29
N ILE A 415 -4.11 -14.86 23.49
CA ILE A 415 -4.66 -16.19 23.26
C ILE A 415 -4.61 -16.53 21.77
N THR A 416 -5.08 -15.62 20.90
CA THR A 416 -5.12 -15.82 19.44
C THR A 416 -3.71 -16.04 18.89
N LEU A 417 -2.75 -15.21 19.29
CA LEU A 417 -1.34 -15.34 18.92
C LEU A 417 -0.76 -16.69 19.35
N ARG A 418 -1.07 -17.18 20.56
CA ARG A 418 -0.65 -18.50 21.02
C ARG A 418 -1.28 -19.64 20.22
N CYS A 419 -2.53 -19.48 19.77
CA CYS A 419 -3.21 -20.48 18.95
C CYS A 419 -2.66 -20.55 17.52
N ILE A 420 -2.25 -19.42 16.95
CA ILE A 420 -1.72 -19.35 15.57
C ILE A 420 -0.20 -19.53 15.49
N SER A 421 0.53 -19.41 16.62
CA SER A 421 1.98 -19.62 16.66
C SER A 421 2.29 -21.09 16.93
N PRO A 422 3.08 -21.78 16.09
CA PRO A 422 3.51 -23.15 16.38
C PRO A 422 4.42 -23.19 17.61
N PRO A 423 4.43 -24.31 18.37
CA PRO A 423 5.40 -24.52 19.43
C PRO A 423 6.81 -24.46 18.82
N GLN A 424 7.65 -23.58 19.37
CA GLN A 424 9.05 -23.30 19.03
C GLN A 424 9.63 -24.13 17.86
N LEU A 425 9.58 -23.58 16.65
CA LEU A 425 10.50 -24.00 15.59
C LEU A 425 11.85 -23.33 15.83
N ASP A 426 12.92 -24.12 15.72
CA ASP A 426 14.30 -23.64 15.79
C ASP A 426 14.48 -22.40 14.90
N SER A 427 15.10 -21.36 15.47
CA SER A 427 15.21 -19.98 14.97
C SER A 427 16.05 -19.80 13.69
N VAL A 428 16.36 -20.90 13.00
CA VAL A 428 17.33 -20.94 11.89
C VAL A 428 16.65 -21.08 10.52
N SER A 429 15.39 -21.53 10.44
CA SER A 429 14.73 -21.68 9.13
C SER A 429 14.18 -20.35 8.58
N PRO A 430 14.45 -19.99 7.31
CA PRO A 430 13.90 -18.79 6.66
C PRO A 430 12.36 -18.73 6.71
N SER A 431 11.70 -19.88 6.77
CA SER A 431 10.24 -19.99 6.89
C SER A 431 9.68 -19.43 8.22
N THR A 432 10.51 -19.31 9.26
CA THR A 432 10.10 -18.76 10.57
C THR A 432 9.98 -17.23 10.56
N LEU A 433 10.55 -16.55 9.54
CA LEU A 433 10.60 -15.10 9.51
C LEU A 433 9.23 -14.46 9.28
N LEU A 434 8.47 -14.98 8.30
CA LEU A 434 7.12 -14.49 8.00
C LEU A 434 6.09 -15.09 8.95
N GLY A 435 6.24 -16.37 9.32
CA GLY A 435 5.31 -17.10 10.18
C GLY A 435 4.67 -18.29 9.45
N PRO A 436 3.87 -19.10 10.15
CA PRO A 436 3.09 -20.17 9.52
C PRO A 436 1.98 -19.59 8.64
N PRO A 437 1.57 -20.26 7.55
CA PRO A 437 0.45 -19.80 6.75
C PRO A 437 -0.86 -19.89 7.57
N LEU A 438 -1.64 -18.81 7.62
CA LEU A 438 -2.96 -18.83 8.26
C LEU A 438 -3.93 -19.78 7.54
N PHE A 439 -3.84 -19.82 6.21
CA PHE A 439 -4.57 -20.72 5.31
C PHE A 439 -3.91 -20.68 3.93
N VAL A 440 -4.15 -21.68 3.08
CA VAL A 440 -3.65 -21.68 1.69
C VAL A 440 -4.47 -20.69 0.86
N SER A 441 -3.80 -19.77 0.17
CA SER A 441 -4.43 -18.74 -0.65
C SER A 441 -3.63 -18.48 -1.91
N ASN A 442 -4.31 -18.34 -3.04
CA ASN A 442 -3.72 -17.87 -4.30
C ASN A 442 -3.84 -16.34 -4.44
N LEU A 443 -4.52 -15.67 -3.51
CA LEU A 443 -4.73 -14.23 -3.58
C LEU A 443 -3.53 -13.44 -3.04
N PHE A 444 -2.92 -13.92 -1.96
CA PHE A 444 -1.84 -13.25 -1.23
C PHE A 444 -1.11 -14.24 -0.30
N ASP A 445 0.08 -13.87 0.16
CA ASP A 445 0.88 -14.69 1.06
C ASP A 445 0.41 -14.57 2.52
N THR A 446 -0.42 -15.50 2.97
CA THR A 446 -0.99 -15.52 4.33
C THR A 446 0.04 -15.70 5.44
N ARG A 447 1.28 -16.07 5.10
CA ARG A 447 2.39 -16.14 6.06
C ARG A 447 2.84 -14.76 6.48
N HIS A 448 2.58 -13.72 5.69
CA HIS A 448 3.13 -12.39 5.98
C HIS A 448 2.55 -11.81 7.29
N PRO A 449 3.38 -11.22 8.20
CA PRO A 449 2.92 -10.72 9.50
C PRO A 449 1.80 -9.69 9.45
N TYR A 450 1.65 -8.99 8.33
CA TYR A 450 0.49 -8.13 8.06
C TYR A 450 -0.84 -8.87 8.23
N TYR A 451 -0.97 -10.08 7.67
CA TYR A 451 -2.21 -10.84 7.74
C TYR A 451 -2.46 -11.43 9.13
N HIS A 452 -1.39 -11.75 9.87
CA HIS A 452 -1.50 -12.11 11.30
C HIS A 452 -2.06 -10.96 12.12
N VAL A 453 -1.55 -9.73 11.93
CA VAL A 453 -2.08 -8.53 12.60
C VAL A 453 -3.54 -8.30 12.22
N CYS A 454 -3.90 -8.43 10.93
CA CYS A 454 -5.28 -8.30 10.48
C CYS A 454 -6.20 -9.33 11.16
N ALA A 455 -5.82 -10.61 11.14
CA ALA A 455 -6.61 -11.69 11.73
C ALA A 455 -6.80 -11.48 13.24
N VAL A 456 -5.73 -11.11 13.96
CA VAL A 456 -5.80 -10.80 15.39
C VAL A 456 -6.70 -9.59 15.62
N LEU A 457 -6.50 -8.46 14.93
CA LEU A 457 -7.29 -7.25 15.09
C LEU A 457 -8.79 -7.48 14.88
N LEU A 458 -9.17 -8.20 13.82
CA LEU A 458 -10.58 -8.51 13.54
C LEU A 458 -11.18 -9.38 14.65
N THR A 459 -10.43 -10.38 15.13
CA THR A 459 -10.87 -11.30 16.19
C THR A 459 -11.02 -10.58 17.53
N VAL A 460 -10.01 -9.79 17.93
CA VAL A 460 -10.02 -9.09 19.22
C VAL A 460 -11.12 -8.05 19.29
N ASN A 461 -11.41 -7.36 18.18
CA ASN A 461 -12.51 -6.40 18.09
C ASN A 461 -13.87 -7.10 18.18
N ALA A 462 -14.04 -8.23 17.51
CA ALA A 462 -15.26 -9.05 17.58
C ALA A 462 -15.56 -9.49 19.02
N VAL A 463 -14.54 -10.05 19.70
CA VAL A 463 -14.69 -10.55 21.08
C VAL A 463 -14.89 -9.41 22.07
N ALA A 464 -14.11 -8.33 21.96
CA ALA A 464 -14.23 -7.20 22.89
C ALA A 464 -15.58 -6.47 22.75
N HIS A 465 -16.16 -6.41 21.55
CA HIS A 465 -17.53 -5.93 21.38
C HIS A 465 -18.55 -6.80 22.10
N LEU A 466 -18.43 -8.13 21.94
CA LEU A 466 -19.32 -9.09 22.59
C LEU A 466 -19.26 -8.98 24.12
N THR A 467 -18.06 -8.87 24.69
CA THR A 467 -17.87 -8.81 26.15
C THR A 467 -18.26 -7.47 26.76
N THR A 468 -18.04 -6.35 26.06
CA THR A 468 -18.24 -5.00 26.63
C THR A 468 -19.59 -4.38 26.31
N THR A 469 -20.37 -4.94 25.39
CA THR A 469 -21.72 -4.42 25.09
C THR A 469 -22.66 -4.45 26.31
N PRO A 470 -22.69 -5.51 27.15
CA PRO A 470 -23.48 -5.50 28.37
C PRO A 470 -23.14 -4.35 29.31
N LEU A 471 -21.85 -4.06 29.46
CA LEU A 471 -21.35 -2.98 30.31
C LEU A 471 -21.75 -1.61 29.75
N LEU A 472 -21.61 -1.41 28.44
CA LEU A 472 -22.11 -0.22 27.74
C LEU A 472 -23.60 -0.01 27.98
N ASN A 473 -24.41 -1.06 27.76
CA ASN A 473 -25.85 -1.00 27.92
C ASN A 473 -26.26 -0.84 29.39
N ALA A 474 -25.50 -1.37 30.35
CA ALA A 474 -25.70 -1.13 31.77
C ALA A 474 -25.46 0.33 32.15
N VAL A 475 -24.39 0.96 31.64
CA VAL A 475 -24.11 2.39 31.83
C VAL A 475 -25.23 3.24 31.26
N VAL A 476 -25.69 2.94 30.04
CA VAL A 476 -26.82 3.64 29.41
C VAL A 476 -28.11 3.44 30.19
N ALA A 477 -28.41 2.21 30.62
CA ALA A 477 -29.60 1.91 31.43
C ALA A 477 -29.57 2.62 32.78
N HIS A 478 -28.40 2.73 33.42
CA HIS A 478 -28.25 3.48 34.64
C HIS A 478 -28.54 4.97 34.42
N HIS A 479 -27.99 5.61 33.39
CA HIS A 479 -28.09 7.07 33.26
C HIS A 479 -29.38 7.57 32.56
N PHE A 480 -29.94 6.78 31.63
CA PHE A 480 -31.08 7.16 30.78
C PHE A 480 -32.32 6.27 30.95
N GLY A 481 -32.23 5.19 31.73
CA GLY A 481 -33.32 4.26 31.99
C GLY A 481 -34.41 4.81 32.93
N PRO A 482 -35.38 3.96 33.29
CA PRO A 482 -36.51 4.36 34.16
C PRO A 482 -36.04 4.78 35.56
N VAL A 483 -36.86 5.62 36.22
CA VAL A 483 -36.56 6.24 37.52
C VAL A 483 -36.18 5.20 38.58
N ARG A 484 -36.91 4.08 38.64
CA ARG A 484 -36.59 2.96 39.53
C ARG A 484 -35.70 1.94 38.80
N PRO A 485 -34.39 1.89 39.08
CA PRO A 485 -33.52 0.90 38.47
C PRO A 485 -33.91 -0.50 38.95
N ARG A 486 -33.81 -1.49 38.06
CA ARG A 486 -33.98 -2.91 38.38
C ARG A 486 -32.79 -3.67 37.80
N PRO A 487 -32.43 -4.85 38.35
CA PRO A 487 -31.46 -5.72 37.70
C PRO A 487 -32.00 -6.10 36.32
N TRP A 488 -31.18 -5.88 35.29
CA TRP A 488 -31.55 -6.20 33.91
C TRP A 488 -30.98 -7.57 33.54
N PRO A 489 -31.77 -8.47 32.93
CA PRO A 489 -31.24 -9.75 32.48
C PRO A 489 -30.20 -9.53 31.39
N LEU A 490 -29.19 -10.40 31.35
CA LEU A 490 -28.09 -10.31 30.37
C LEU A 490 -28.61 -10.23 28.93
N ARG A 491 -29.69 -10.97 28.61
CA ARG A 491 -30.35 -10.92 27.28
C ARG A 491 -30.75 -9.50 26.88
N THR A 492 -31.27 -8.69 27.80
CA THR A 492 -31.65 -7.30 27.54
C THR A 492 -30.42 -6.43 27.37
N LEU A 493 -29.39 -6.63 28.19
CA LEU A 493 -28.11 -5.92 28.10
C LEU A 493 -27.30 -6.28 26.84
N MET A 494 -27.55 -7.44 26.22
CA MET A 494 -26.93 -7.86 24.96
C MET A 494 -27.64 -7.31 23.72
N ARG A 495 -28.69 -6.50 23.87
CA ARG A 495 -29.46 -5.99 22.74
C ARG A 495 -28.60 -5.14 21.80
N GLY A 496 -28.67 -5.45 20.51
CA GLY A 496 -27.89 -4.78 19.47
C GLY A 496 -26.47 -5.34 19.28
N VAL A 497 -26.01 -6.30 20.09
CA VAL A 497 -24.69 -6.96 19.92
C VAL A 497 -24.50 -7.44 18.49
N VAL A 498 -25.42 -8.27 17.98
CA VAL A 498 -25.31 -8.92 16.67
C VAL A 498 -25.47 -7.90 15.55
N SER A 499 -26.45 -7.00 15.67
CA SER A 499 -26.73 -5.98 14.64
C SER A 499 -25.58 -4.98 14.47
N LEU A 500 -24.82 -4.69 15.53
CA LEU A 500 -23.67 -3.78 15.50
C LEU A 500 -22.33 -4.51 15.36
N TRP A 501 -22.34 -5.84 15.25
CA TRP A 501 -21.12 -6.64 15.23
C TRP A 501 -20.21 -6.31 14.03
N PRO A 502 -20.72 -6.18 12.78
CA PRO A 502 -19.87 -5.80 11.64
C PRO A 502 -19.24 -4.41 11.82
N MET A 503 -20.00 -3.45 12.37
CA MET A 503 -19.51 -2.12 12.68
C MET A 503 -18.40 -2.17 13.75
N ALA A 504 -18.56 -3.00 14.78
CA ALA A 504 -17.58 -3.08 15.86
C ALA A 504 -16.26 -3.76 15.45
N ILE A 505 -16.31 -4.68 14.48
CA ILE A 505 -15.12 -5.32 13.89
C ILE A 505 -14.30 -4.30 13.08
N LEU A 506 -14.98 -3.51 12.24
CA LEU A 506 -14.34 -2.58 11.30
C LEU A 506 -14.03 -1.21 11.91
N LEU A 507 -14.83 -0.77 12.88
CA LEU A 507 -14.75 0.52 13.54
C LEU A 507 -14.90 0.35 15.06
N PRO A 508 -13.93 -0.28 15.76
CA PRO A 508 -13.98 -0.31 17.21
C PRO A 508 -13.99 1.14 17.73
N TYR A 509 -14.92 1.40 18.66
CA TYR A 509 -15.18 2.74 19.21
C TYR A 509 -13.95 3.44 19.81
N GLN A 510 -12.90 2.68 20.15
CA GLN A 510 -11.66 3.15 20.77
C GLN A 510 -10.43 3.11 19.87
N ALA A 511 -10.56 2.85 18.57
CA ALA A 511 -9.39 2.69 17.71
C ALA A 511 -9.79 2.66 16.22
N ALA A 512 -10.91 3.28 15.83
CA ALA A 512 -11.49 3.04 14.52
C ALA A 512 -10.47 3.32 13.40
N TRP A 513 -9.84 4.49 13.42
CA TRP A 513 -8.90 4.89 12.37
C TRP A 513 -7.57 4.12 12.45
N THR A 514 -7.09 3.72 13.63
CA THR A 514 -5.87 2.89 13.76
C THR A 514 -6.13 1.46 13.28
N THR A 515 -7.30 0.89 13.58
CA THR A 515 -7.70 -0.43 13.08
C THR A 515 -7.79 -0.42 11.55
N TRP A 516 -8.43 0.60 10.98
CA TRP A 516 -8.48 0.75 9.53
C TRP A 516 -7.09 0.94 8.92
N TYR A 517 -6.28 1.82 9.51
CA TYR A 517 -4.90 2.07 9.09
C TYR A 517 -4.06 0.78 9.03
N GLU A 518 -4.14 -0.05 10.07
CA GLU A 518 -3.39 -1.32 10.19
C GLU A 518 -3.95 -2.45 9.33
N THR A 519 -5.20 -2.37 8.91
CA THR A 519 -5.87 -3.40 8.09
C THR A 519 -6.00 -2.90 6.65
N ALA A 520 -7.21 -2.55 6.21
CA ALA A 520 -7.51 -2.18 4.83
C ALA A 520 -6.73 -0.94 4.36
N GLY A 521 -6.49 0.04 5.24
CA GLY A 521 -5.75 1.27 4.92
C GLY A 521 -4.35 0.99 4.37
N SER A 522 -3.60 0.09 5.01
CA SER A 522 -2.25 -0.29 4.54
C SER A 522 -2.24 -1.09 3.23
N ALA A 523 -3.39 -1.62 2.80
CA ALA A 523 -3.54 -2.27 1.50
C ALA A 523 -3.75 -1.26 0.36
N PHE A 524 -4.38 -0.12 0.66
CA PHE A 524 -4.60 0.97 -0.30
C PHE A 524 -3.41 1.90 -0.38
N ILE A 525 -2.92 2.37 0.77
CA ILE A 525 -1.76 3.26 0.86
C ILE A 525 -0.59 2.42 1.39
N PRO A 526 0.43 2.14 0.55
CA PRO A 526 1.50 1.23 0.90
C PRO A 526 2.28 1.80 2.10
N THR A 527 2.04 1.21 3.26
CA THR A 527 2.71 1.58 4.52
C THR A 527 3.55 0.39 4.99
N PRO A 528 4.85 0.35 4.62
CA PRO A 528 5.72 -0.78 4.95
C PRO A 528 6.07 -0.81 6.45
N SER A 529 6.01 0.35 7.11
CA SER A 529 6.01 0.48 8.57
C SER A 529 4.59 0.86 9.03
N SER A 530 4.28 0.70 10.31
CA SER A 530 3.01 1.13 10.92
C SER A 530 3.15 1.15 12.45
N LEU A 531 2.06 1.43 13.18
CA LEU A 531 2.08 1.48 14.64
C LEU A 531 2.25 0.08 15.24
N LEU A 532 1.59 -0.93 14.64
CA LEU A 532 1.63 -2.32 15.10
C LEU A 532 2.70 -3.17 14.38
N ARG A 533 3.20 -2.71 13.22
CA ARG A 533 4.24 -3.39 12.43
C ARG A 533 5.40 -2.43 12.16
N ARG A 534 6.13 -2.07 13.22
CA ARG A 534 7.12 -0.98 13.20
C ARG A 534 8.45 -1.40 12.56
N ARG A 535 8.83 -0.73 11.48
CA ARG A 535 10.15 -0.85 10.83
C ARG A 535 11.02 0.37 11.12
N CYS A 536 11.95 0.24 12.06
CA CYS A 536 12.81 1.33 12.50
C CYS A 536 13.67 1.92 11.38
N ASP A 537 14.11 1.09 10.44
CA ASP A 537 14.95 1.46 9.30
C ASP A 537 14.25 2.39 8.29
N LEU A 538 12.91 2.40 8.28
CA LEU A 538 12.12 3.24 7.38
C LEU A 538 11.66 4.54 8.03
N LEU A 539 11.74 4.69 9.35
CA LEU A 539 11.14 5.83 10.05
C LEU A 539 11.76 7.18 9.63
N ASP A 540 13.01 7.18 9.19
CA ASP A 540 13.76 8.38 8.83
C ASP A 540 13.70 8.76 7.36
N THR A 541 13.10 7.93 6.50
CA THR A 541 13.03 8.24 5.07
C THR A 541 11.96 9.29 4.80
N ASN A 542 12.25 10.21 3.87
CA ASN A 542 11.28 11.23 3.44
C ASN A 542 10.04 10.58 2.78
N GLU A 543 10.26 9.49 2.05
CA GLU A 543 9.21 8.63 1.49
C GLU A 543 8.23 8.17 2.58
N TRP A 544 8.74 7.66 3.70
CA TRP A 544 7.90 7.19 4.80
C TRP A 544 7.09 8.32 5.45
N ARG A 545 7.70 9.49 5.66
CA ARG A 545 6.98 10.65 6.23
C ARG A 545 5.80 11.04 5.37
N HIS A 546 5.97 11.07 4.05
CA HIS A 546 4.89 11.40 3.11
C HIS A 546 3.76 10.37 3.17
N PHE A 547 4.05 9.07 3.00
CA PHE A 547 3.05 8.00 3.04
C PHE A 547 2.32 7.92 4.39
N LYS A 548 3.01 8.21 5.49
CA LYS A 548 2.41 8.22 6.83
C LYS A 548 1.28 9.25 6.94
N TYR A 549 1.49 10.49 6.49
CA TYR A 549 0.46 11.53 6.59
C TYR A 549 -0.75 11.23 5.72
N GLU A 550 -0.52 10.77 4.48
CA GLU A 550 -1.61 10.38 3.57
C GLU A 550 -2.40 9.19 4.12
N ALA A 551 -1.71 8.19 4.67
CA ALA A 551 -2.35 7.03 5.25
C ALA A 551 -3.17 7.35 6.51
N ILE A 552 -2.69 8.27 7.37
CA ILE A 552 -3.48 8.74 8.53
C ILE A 552 -4.72 9.51 8.08
N ALA A 553 -4.57 10.44 7.12
CA ALA A 553 -5.68 11.21 6.58
C ALA A 553 -6.71 10.30 5.89
N GLY A 554 -6.24 9.35 5.07
CA GLY A 554 -7.07 8.35 4.41
C GLY A 554 -7.80 7.46 5.41
N ALA A 555 -7.13 7.04 6.49
CA ALA A 555 -7.77 6.25 7.54
C ALA A 555 -8.85 7.04 8.28
N PHE A 556 -8.62 8.31 8.58
CA PHE A 556 -9.65 9.16 9.18
C PHE A 556 -10.86 9.38 8.24
N ALA A 557 -10.59 9.64 6.96
CA ALA A 557 -11.65 9.81 5.96
C ALA A 557 -12.50 8.55 5.80
N ALA A 558 -11.86 7.39 5.65
CA ALA A 558 -12.55 6.11 5.51
C ALA A 558 -13.38 5.76 6.75
N THR A 559 -12.82 5.95 7.94
CA THR A 559 -13.54 5.67 9.18
C THR A 559 -14.68 6.63 9.46
N THR A 560 -14.52 7.91 9.12
CA THR A 560 -15.61 8.89 9.14
C THR A 560 -16.73 8.49 8.18
N PHE A 561 -16.38 8.07 6.96
CA PHE A 561 -17.36 7.62 5.98
C PHE A 561 -18.14 6.39 6.46
N LEU A 562 -17.44 5.36 6.94
CA LEU A 562 -18.08 4.17 7.49
C LEU A 562 -18.94 4.52 8.71
N ASP A 563 -18.47 5.41 9.59
CA ASP A 563 -19.23 5.87 10.76
C ASP A 563 -20.53 6.57 10.34
N LEU A 564 -20.46 7.45 9.34
CA LEU A 564 -21.63 8.12 8.76
C LEU A 564 -22.65 7.14 8.18
N VAL A 565 -22.17 6.11 7.46
CA VAL A 565 -23.02 5.07 6.84
C VAL A 565 -23.70 4.20 7.89
N PHE A 566 -22.98 3.80 8.95
CA PHE A 566 -23.52 2.93 10.00
C PHE A 566 -24.26 3.67 11.13
N TYR A 567 -24.15 5.00 11.22
CA TYR A 567 -24.78 5.80 12.27
C TYR A 567 -26.29 5.56 12.43
N PRO A 568 -27.12 5.48 11.35
CA PRO A 568 -28.54 5.22 11.49
C PRO A 568 -28.85 3.87 12.15
N LEU A 569 -28.07 2.83 11.85
CA LEU A 569 -28.22 1.50 12.45
C LEU A 569 -27.88 1.54 13.94
N GLN A 570 -26.80 2.25 14.32
CA GLN A 570 -26.45 2.48 15.72
C GLN A 570 -27.57 3.19 16.49
N THR A 571 -28.13 4.26 15.90
CA THR A 571 -29.24 5.03 16.49
C THR A 571 -30.47 4.14 16.70
N ARG A 572 -30.85 3.32 15.70
CA ARG A 572 -31.98 2.38 15.81
C ARG A 572 -31.77 1.37 16.93
N CYS A 573 -30.59 0.75 17.00
CA CYS A 573 -30.28 -0.25 18.03
C CYS A 573 -30.34 0.36 19.44
N ARG A 574 -29.75 1.54 19.64
CA ARG A 574 -29.74 2.24 20.94
C ARG A 574 -31.13 2.69 21.37
N ARG A 575 -31.95 3.25 20.46
CA ARG A 575 -33.34 3.61 20.77
C ARG A 575 -34.21 2.39 21.05
N SER A 576 -34.00 1.30 20.32
CA SER A 576 -34.68 0.02 20.58
C SER A 576 -34.36 -0.53 21.97
N PHE A 577 -33.11 -0.41 22.41
CA PHE A 577 -32.70 -0.74 23.77
C PHE A 577 -33.38 0.14 24.81
N ILE A 578 -33.37 1.48 24.64
CA ILE A 578 -34.09 2.39 25.53
C ILE A 578 -35.58 2.04 25.59
N SER A 579 -36.25 1.83 24.45
CA SER A 579 -37.66 1.47 24.43
C SER A 579 -37.95 0.20 25.25
N GLU A 580 -37.08 -0.81 25.17
CA GLU A 580 -37.22 -2.04 25.96
C GLU A 580 -37.06 -1.79 27.46
N LEU A 581 -36.13 -0.93 27.87
CA LEU A 581 -35.91 -0.61 29.29
C LEU A 581 -37.14 0.01 29.96
N TYR A 582 -38.02 0.66 29.21
CA TYR A 582 -39.22 1.29 29.77
C TYR A 582 -40.40 0.33 29.85
N ARG A 583 -40.38 -0.83 29.18
CA ARG A 583 -41.51 -1.77 29.23
C ARG A 583 -41.77 -2.28 30.66
N PRO A 584 -43.05 -2.37 31.08
CA PRO A 584 -44.28 -2.12 30.31
C PRO A 584 -44.75 -0.65 30.25
N ALA A 585 -44.05 0.28 30.90
CA ALA A 585 -44.40 1.70 30.84
C ALA A 585 -44.15 2.27 29.42
N PRO A 586 -44.88 3.34 29.02
CA PRO A 586 -44.64 4.00 27.76
C PRO A 586 -43.20 4.52 27.70
N SER A 587 -42.49 4.19 26.62
CA SER A 587 -41.14 4.69 26.39
C SER A 587 -41.17 6.21 26.17
N PRO A 588 -40.13 6.95 26.59
CA PRO A 588 -40.02 8.36 26.27
C PRO A 588 -40.05 8.57 24.75
N SER A 589 -40.50 9.75 24.31
CA SER A 589 -40.50 10.13 22.88
C SER A 589 -39.05 10.14 22.36
N CYS A 590 -38.62 9.01 21.81
CA CYS A 590 -37.35 8.90 21.14
C CYS A 590 -37.51 9.65 19.81
N GLY A 591 -36.70 10.69 19.58
CA GLY A 591 -36.84 11.53 18.38
C GLY A 591 -36.84 10.74 17.06
N SER A 592 -37.44 11.29 16.00
CA SER A 592 -37.58 10.59 14.70
C SER A 592 -36.32 10.65 13.82
N ARG A 593 -35.45 11.65 14.02
CA ARG A 593 -34.26 11.89 13.18
C ARG A 593 -33.18 10.83 13.44
N LEU A 594 -32.75 10.10 12.42
CA LEU A 594 -31.73 9.03 12.53
C LEU A 594 -30.30 9.55 12.72
N TYR A 595 -30.02 10.74 12.20
CA TYR A 595 -28.72 11.43 12.29
C TYR A 595 -28.62 12.43 13.46
N ALA A 596 -29.58 12.41 14.39
CA ALA A 596 -29.56 13.30 15.55
C ALA A 596 -28.28 13.12 16.38
N GLY A 597 -27.59 14.22 16.67
CA GLY A 597 -26.35 14.21 17.47
C GLY A 597 -25.06 13.87 16.71
N TYR A 598 -25.13 13.61 15.40
CA TYR A 598 -23.95 13.21 14.62
C TYR A 598 -22.87 14.31 14.58
N SER A 599 -23.24 15.59 14.57
CA SER A 599 -22.26 16.71 14.60
C SER A 599 -21.35 16.65 15.83
N PHE A 600 -21.90 16.35 17.00
CA PHE A 600 -21.12 16.20 18.25
C PHE A 600 -20.22 14.96 18.20
N ARG A 601 -20.70 13.86 17.61
CA ARG A 601 -19.89 12.66 17.39
C ARG A 601 -18.73 12.93 16.44
N PHE A 602 -18.99 13.59 15.33
CA PHE A 602 -17.98 13.95 14.34
C PHE A 602 -16.92 14.89 14.93
N ALA A 603 -17.33 15.92 15.67
CA ALA A 603 -16.41 16.81 16.39
C ALA A 603 -15.54 16.03 17.40
N GLY A 604 -16.15 15.09 18.15
CA GLY A 604 -15.42 14.20 19.06
C GLY A 604 -14.39 13.32 18.34
N ASN A 605 -14.74 12.77 17.17
CA ASN A 605 -13.81 11.97 16.35
C ASN A 605 -12.63 12.82 15.84
N ILE A 606 -12.87 14.06 15.39
CA ILE A 606 -11.80 14.98 14.98
C ILE A 606 -10.82 15.22 16.13
N ILE A 607 -11.34 15.59 17.31
CA ILE A 607 -10.48 15.89 18.46
C ILE A 607 -9.71 14.63 18.88
N THR A 608 -10.38 13.47 18.93
CA THR A 608 -9.72 12.19 19.24
C THR A 608 -8.60 11.90 18.25
N MET A 609 -8.82 12.07 16.94
CA MET A 609 -7.79 11.87 15.91
C MET A 609 -6.62 12.81 16.14
N VAL A 610 -6.86 14.11 16.32
CA VAL A 610 -5.79 15.11 16.50
C VAL A 610 -4.97 14.79 17.75
N THR A 611 -5.62 14.56 18.90
CA THR A 611 -4.95 14.26 20.16
C THR A 611 -4.14 12.96 20.09
N THR A 612 -4.72 11.89 19.53
CA THR A 612 -4.02 10.60 19.40
C THR A 612 -2.88 10.65 18.38
N THR A 613 -3.03 11.37 17.27
CA THR A 613 -1.96 11.59 16.28
C THR A 613 -0.78 12.35 16.89
N ILE A 614 -1.04 13.43 17.65
CA ILE A 614 0.00 14.18 18.37
C ILE A 614 0.74 13.24 19.34
N PHE A 615 0.00 12.44 20.11
CA PHE A 615 0.61 11.50 21.04
C PHE A 615 1.49 10.46 20.32
N PHE A 616 1.05 9.94 19.17
CA PHE A 616 1.87 9.02 18.37
C PHE A 616 3.14 9.67 17.82
N LEU A 617 3.11 10.95 17.45
CA LEU A 617 4.31 11.69 17.05
C LEU A 617 5.30 11.81 18.23
N PHE A 618 4.81 12.13 19.43
CA PHE A 618 5.63 12.18 20.64
C PHE A 618 6.18 10.80 21.04
N TRP A 619 5.36 9.75 20.93
CA TRP A 619 5.77 8.37 21.20
C TRP A 619 6.89 7.91 20.27
N GLU A 620 6.77 8.19 18.97
CA GLU A 620 7.81 7.89 17.99
C GLU A 620 9.11 8.64 18.28
N TYR A 621 9.02 9.91 18.65
CA TYR A 621 10.17 10.71 19.06
C TYR A 621 10.86 10.12 20.30
N SER A 622 10.08 9.72 21.31
CA SER A 622 10.63 9.22 22.57
C SER A 622 11.26 7.83 22.49
N LYS A 623 10.71 6.95 21.65
CA LYS A 623 11.34 5.65 21.35
C LYS A 623 12.58 5.79 20.45
N ARG A 624 12.77 6.89 19.71
CA ARG A 624 14.02 7.16 18.98
C ARG A 624 15.17 7.52 19.90
N THR A 625 14.88 8.21 21.00
CA THR A 625 15.87 8.70 21.94
C THR A 625 16.16 7.72 23.09
N ASN A 626 15.61 6.49 23.05
CA ASN A 626 15.63 5.52 24.17
C ASN A 626 15.09 6.11 25.50
N VAL A 627 14.28 7.17 25.46
CA VAL A 627 13.83 7.88 26.68
C VAL A 627 12.67 7.16 27.39
N VAL A 628 11.91 6.30 26.71
CA VAL A 628 10.70 5.65 27.27
C VAL A 628 10.91 4.19 27.73
N GLN A 629 12.14 3.79 28.06
CA GLN A 629 12.28 2.70 29.04
C GLN A 629 11.95 3.15 30.48
N CYS A 630 11.81 4.46 30.75
CA CYS A 630 11.62 4.99 32.11
C CYS A 630 10.21 5.46 32.49
N ILE A 631 9.19 5.39 31.62
CA ILE A 631 7.85 5.98 31.92
C ILE A 631 6.69 4.96 31.89
N VAL A 632 6.98 3.66 31.77
CA VAL A 632 5.96 2.59 31.89
C VAL A 632 6.33 1.57 32.99
N LEU A 633 6.97 2.04 34.06
CA LEU A 633 6.98 1.37 35.36
C LEU A 633 6.16 2.20 36.35
#